data_AF-A0A2M6ZHX9-F1
#
_entry.id   AF-A0A2M6ZHX9-F1
#
_cell.length_a   1.000
_cell.length_b   1.000
_cell.length_c   1.000
_cell.angle_alpha   90.00
_cell.angle_beta   90.00
_cell.angle_gamma   90.00
#
_symmetry.space_group_name_H-M   'P 1'
#
loop_
_entity.id
_entity.type
_entity.pdbx_description
1 polymer ?
#
loop_
_entity_poly.entity_id
_entity_poly.type
_entity_poly.pdbx_seq_one_letter_code
_entity_poly.pdbx_strand_id
1 'polypeptide(L)'
;MVKEYPFELPVQIQKFWVEKATKGKDEKEEREESHYIEGFAAVEGEDDSNPPMYLTKEALKEADESLDIRNKIILQHESWKTDSLVGKIVEHKFIDEKPAKIWFKGLISQTAPLVWQKIKEGVLDGVSIGGSILSIEQTFDEKLKIWVTKILKFAFRELSLVVLPANTGAKITDWSITKSLTKALENYERGGDNKMEENEKTEENKEENMEEEKEEKKENKEEQAENKEENTEEEKKEGDQEGSGEEDAENKEKDIEKAAEQKKKVDMKALAEKLNQLISAIQSIVSSLSKEVEDVKKSENTEENNNEEIENEIKEIKKSLLTKESITNIVTEVLSNIPDIKKTRLVASGSDDEEEILKAFHALPAGERLRTKLELQLKTKK
;
A
#
# COMPACT_ATOMS: atom_id res chain seq x y z
N MET A 1 -54.95 -6.11 -5.84
CA MET A 1 -55.10 -4.87 -5.05
C MET A 1 -53.72 -4.45 -4.59
N VAL A 2 -53.11 -3.48 -5.26
CA VAL A 2 -51.84 -2.88 -4.86
C VAL A 2 -52.18 -1.82 -3.81
N LYS A 3 -51.63 -1.94 -2.60
CA LYS A 3 -51.72 -0.90 -1.57
C LYS A 3 -50.51 0.01 -1.72
N GLU A 4 -50.73 1.21 -2.24
CA GLU A 4 -49.76 2.30 -2.18
C GLU A 4 -49.77 2.89 -0.76
N TYR A 5 -48.59 3.05 -0.17
CA TYR A 5 -48.41 3.81 1.06
C TYR A 5 -47.64 5.09 0.72
N PRO A 6 -48.25 6.29 0.87
CA PRO A 6 -47.52 7.55 0.72
C PRO A 6 -46.73 7.81 1.99
N PHE A 7 -45.40 7.79 1.90
CA PHE A 7 -44.51 8.22 2.96
C PHE A 7 -44.08 9.66 2.67
N GLU A 8 -44.89 10.64 3.06
CA GLU A 8 -44.49 12.04 3.06
C GLU A 8 -43.79 12.34 4.39
N LEU A 9 -42.49 12.65 4.33
CA LEU A 9 -41.74 13.10 5.49
C LEU A 9 -42.21 14.50 5.93
N PRO A 10 -42.34 14.76 7.24
CA PRO A 10 -42.84 16.03 7.75
C PRO A 10 -41.91 17.20 7.40
N VAL A 11 -42.49 18.23 6.77
CA VAL A 11 -41.88 19.47 6.23
C VAL A 11 -40.95 20.21 7.22
N GLN A 12 -41.09 19.96 8.53
CA GLN A 12 -40.29 20.62 9.56
C GLN A 12 -38.81 20.15 9.59
N ILE A 13 -38.49 18.94 9.13
CA ILE A 13 -37.10 18.45 9.07
C ILE A 13 -36.32 19.10 7.92
N GLN A 14 -37.00 19.54 6.86
CA GLN A 14 -36.37 20.20 5.71
C GLN A 14 -35.88 21.63 6.03
N LYS A 15 -36.55 22.35 6.94
CA LYS A 15 -36.16 23.73 7.29
C LYS A 15 -34.89 23.81 8.15
N PHE A 16 -34.63 22.81 8.98
CA PHE A 16 -33.45 22.80 9.86
C PHE A 16 -32.13 22.66 9.10
N TRP A 17 -32.14 21.99 7.94
CA TRP A 17 -30.95 21.87 7.07
C TRP A 17 -30.70 23.10 6.20
N VAL A 18 -31.72 23.92 5.92
CA VAL A 18 -31.58 25.11 5.07
C VAL A 18 -31.09 26.33 5.86
N GLU A 19 -31.46 26.46 7.14
CA GLU A 19 -31.03 27.61 7.97
C GLU A 19 -29.56 27.56 8.42
N LYS A 20 -28.95 26.37 8.51
CA LYS A 20 -27.50 26.26 8.77
C LYS A 20 -26.62 26.64 7.58
N ALA A 21 -27.17 26.71 6.37
CA ALA A 21 -26.42 27.07 5.17
C ALA A 21 -26.28 28.58 4.94
N THR A 22 -26.99 29.43 5.71
CA THR A 22 -27.14 30.86 5.37
C THR A 22 -26.64 31.84 6.44
N LYS A 23 -26.00 31.38 7.51
CA LYS A 23 -25.40 32.30 8.51
C LYS A 23 -23.96 31.95 8.85
N GLY A 24 -23.06 32.65 8.17
CA GLY A 24 -21.91 33.31 8.79
C GLY A 24 -20.78 32.41 9.27
N LYS A 25 -19.82 32.19 8.37
CA LYS A 25 -18.41 32.26 8.73
C LYS A 25 -17.63 32.72 7.51
N ASP A 26 -16.83 33.76 7.68
CA ASP A 26 -15.68 34.09 6.82
C ASP A 26 -14.66 32.96 6.93
N GLU A 27 -15.03 31.76 6.48
CA GLU A 27 -14.11 30.68 6.21
C GLU A 27 -13.38 31.07 4.92
N LYS A 28 -12.05 31.18 4.99
CA LYS A 28 -11.19 31.03 3.80
C LYS A 28 -11.81 29.92 2.96
N GLU A 29 -12.40 30.27 1.81
CA GLU A 29 -12.90 29.26 0.88
C GLU A 29 -11.70 28.39 0.50
N GLU A 30 -11.58 27.24 1.16
CA GLU A 30 -10.59 26.23 0.81
C GLU A 30 -10.90 25.82 -0.62
N ARG A 31 -10.05 26.26 -1.53
CA ARG A 31 -10.10 25.85 -2.92
C ARG A 31 -9.91 24.34 -2.92
N GLU A 32 -10.94 23.59 -3.29
CA GLU A 32 -10.84 22.14 -3.37
C GLU A 32 -9.83 21.77 -4.47
N GLU A 33 -8.66 21.31 -4.03
CA GLU A 33 -7.58 20.81 -4.89
C GLU A 33 -7.97 19.42 -5.41
N SER A 34 -8.05 19.27 -6.72
CA SER A 34 -8.35 17.98 -7.36
C SER A 34 -7.04 17.29 -7.77
N HIS A 35 -6.83 16.08 -7.26
CA HIS A 35 -5.64 15.27 -7.55
C HIS A 35 -5.88 14.36 -8.74
N TYR A 36 -5.16 14.57 -9.83
CA TYR A 36 -5.25 13.77 -11.04
C TYR A 36 -3.99 12.94 -11.26
N ILE A 37 -4.18 11.74 -11.79
CA ILE A 37 -3.12 10.89 -12.34
C ILE A 37 -3.44 10.56 -13.79
N GLU A 38 -2.39 10.42 -14.60
CA GLU A 38 -2.48 10.01 -15.99
C GLU A 38 -1.45 8.91 -16.26
N GLY A 39 -1.80 7.95 -17.11
CA GLY A 39 -0.92 6.84 -17.41
C GLY A 39 -1.49 5.84 -18.39
N PHE A 40 -0.81 4.70 -18.49
CA PHE A 40 -1.29 3.56 -19.27
C PHE A 40 -1.83 2.50 -18.33
N ALA A 41 -3.10 2.12 -18.51
CA ALA A 41 -3.73 1.06 -17.74
C ALA A 41 -3.26 -0.32 -18.21
N ALA A 42 -3.02 -0.47 -19.52
CA ALA A 42 -2.47 -1.67 -20.10
C ALA A 42 -1.78 -1.35 -21.43
N VAL A 43 -0.77 -2.17 -21.76
CA VAL A 43 -0.01 -2.09 -23.01
C VAL A 43 0.02 -3.46 -23.66
N GLU A 44 -0.09 -3.52 -24.98
CA GLU A 44 0.00 -4.77 -25.74
C GLU A 44 1.37 -5.40 -25.51
N GLY A 45 1.39 -6.68 -25.17
CA GLY A 45 2.63 -7.37 -24.90
C GLY A 45 2.49 -8.50 -23.90
N GLU A 46 3.65 -8.94 -23.42
CA GLU A 46 3.77 -9.97 -22.40
C GLU A 46 3.41 -9.40 -21.01
N ASP A 47 2.71 -10.24 -20.26
CA ASP A 47 2.39 -10.06 -18.87
C ASP A 47 3.27 -11.03 -18.07
N ASP A 48 3.94 -10.53 -17.02
CA ASP A 48 4.89 -11.27 -16.17
C ASP A 48 4.22 -12.33 -15.26
N SER A 49 2.97 -12.68 -15.56
CA SER A 49 2.27 -13.81 -14.96
C SER A 49 2.98 -15.14 -15.23
N ASN A 50 2.75 -16.11 -14.34
CA ASN A 50 3.26 -17.47 -14.48
C ASN A 50 2.09 -18.46 -14.48
N PRO A 51 1.72 -19.07 -15.63
CA PRO A 51 2.42 -19.03 -16.92
C PRO A 51 2.30 -17.67 -17.65
N PRO A 52 3.25 -17.33 -18.54
CA PRO A 52 3.26 -16.05 -19.25
C PRO A 52 2.04 -15.93 -20.16
N MET A 53 1.45 -14.74 -20.11
CA MET A 53 0.29 -14.37 -20.90
C MET A 53 0.66 -13.26 -21.86
N TYR A 54 0.05 -13.25 -23.04
CA TYR A 54 0.24 -12.18 -24.02
C TYR A 54 -1.10 -11.47 -24.25
N LEU A 55 -1.15 -10.19 -23.90
CA LEU A 55 -2.33 -9.36 -24.08
C LEU A 55 -2.34 -8.78 -25.49
N THR A 56 -3.30 -9.19 -26.32
CA THR A 56 -3.36 -8.72 -27.72
C THR A 56 -4.03 -7.37 -27.84
N LYS A 57 -3.78 -6.71 -28.98
CA LYS A 57 -4.46 -5.48 -29.38
C LYS A 57 -5.99 -5.60 -29.35
N GLU A 58 -6.54 -6.71 -29.84
CA GLU A 58 -7.98 -6.95 -29.89
C GLU A 58 -8.58 -7.02 -28.49
N ALA A 59 -7.88 -7.70 -27.57
CA ALA A 59 -8.30 -7.77 -26.17
C ALA A 59 -8.29 -6.38 -25.51
N LEU A 60 -7.29 -5.54 -25.78
CA LEU A 60 -7.24 -4.17 -25.26
C LEU A 60 -8.38 -3.30 -25.77
N LYS A 61 -8.71 -3.43 -27.06
CA LYS A 61 -9.83 -2.68 -27.65
C LYS A 61 -11.16 -3.05 -27.00
N GLU A 62 -11.43 -4.34 -26.83
CA GLU A 62 -12.65 -4.80 -26.12
C GLU A 62 -12.63 -4.40 -24.63
N ALA A 63 -11.45 -4.40 -24.00
CA ALA A 63 -11.30 -3.97 -22.62
C ALA A 63 -11.66 -2.49 -22.43
N ASP A 64 -11.20 -1.60 -23.32
CA ASP A 64 -11.53 -0.16 -23.30
C ASP A 64 -13.04 0.06 -23.41
N GLU A 65 -13.72 -0.65 -24.30
CA GLU A 65 -15.18 -0.58 -24.47
C GLU A 65 -15.96 -1.03 -23.22
N SER A 66 -15.39 -1.94 -22.43
CA SER A 66 -16.01 -2.41 -21.18
C SER A 66 -15.74 -1.52 -19.95
N LEU A 67 -14.83 -0.55 -20.08
CA LEU A 67 -14.35 0.28 -18.97
C LEU A 67 -15.40 1.31 -18.52
N ASP A 68 -16.29 1.72 -19.43
CA ASP A 68 -17.42 2.63 -19.19
C ASP A 68 -18.36 2.17 -18.06
N ILE A 69 -18.37 0.86 -17.76
CA ILE A 69 -19.29 0.26 -16.79
C ILE A 69 -18.74 0.40 -15.35
N ARG A 70 -17.41 0.55 -15.18
CA ARG A 70 -16.76 0.50 -13.85
C ARG A 70 -15.56 1.44 -13.79
N ASN A 71 -15.84 2.67 -13.37
CA ASN A 71 -14.86 3.74 -13.28
C ASN A 71 -14.15 3.85 -11.91
N LYS A 72 -13.92 2.76 -11.19
CA LYS A 72 -13.29 2.81 -9.84
C LYS A 72 -11.79 2.56 -9.91
N ILE A 73 -11.03 3.30 -9.09
CA ILE A 73 -9.60 3.07 -8.85
C ILE A 73 -9.45 2.48 -7.45
N ILE A 74 -8.83 1.31 -7.37
CA ILE A 74 -8.60 0.58 -6.11
C ILE A 74 -7.12 0.38 -5.82
N LEU A 75 -6.79 -0.13 -4.64
CA LEU A 75 -5.43 -0.53 -4.25
C LEU A 75 -5.27 -2.05 -4.32
N GLN A 76 -4.15 -2.51 -4.88
CA GLN A 76 -3.66 -3.90 -4.80
C GLN A 76 -4.70 -5.00 -5.12
N HIS A 77 -5.66 -4.73 -6.00
CA HIS A 77 -6.79 -5.63 -6.31
C HIS A 77 -7.65 -6.03 -5.09
N GLU A 78 -7.62 -5.25 -4.01
CA GLU A 78 -8.32 -5.56 -2.76
C GLU A 78 -9.75 -5.00 -2.73
N SER A 79 -10.53 -5.18 -3.81
CA SER A 79 -11.87 -4.59 -3.96
C SER A 79 -12.90 -4.97 -2.89
N TRP A 80 -12.59 -5.97 -2.04
CA TRP A 80 -13.39 -6.36 -0.89
C TRP A 80 -13.16 -5.49 0.36
N LYS A 81 -12.09 -4.68 0.39
CA LYS A 81 -11.83 -3.71 1.46
C LYS A 81 -12.37 -2.34 1.07
N THR A 82 -13.18 -1.73 1.93
CA THR A 82 -13.72 -0.38 1.71
C THR A 82 -12.61 0.65 1.50
N ASP A 83 -11.54 0.57 2.29
CA ASP A 83 -10.42 1.52 2.27
C ASP A 83 -9.52 1.36 1.02
N SER A 84 -9.74 0.31 0.22
CA SER A 84 -9.02 0.14 -1.03
C SER A 84 -9.53 1.07 -2.13
N LEU A 85 -10.74 1.62 -2.01
CA LEU A 85 -11.33 2.50 -3.00
C LEU A 85 -10.77 3.91 -2.86
N VAL A 86 -9.87 4.28 -3.78
CA VAL A 86 -9.04 5.50 -3.65
C VAL A 86 -9.34 6.55 -4.70
N GLY A 87 -10.14 6.22 -5.72
CA GLY A 87 -10.43 7.18 -6.77
C GLY A 87 -11.40 6.66 -7.81
N LYS A 88 -11.50 7.43 -8.89
CA LYS A 88 -12.30 7.08 -10.06
C LYS A 88 -11.60 7.45 -11.35
N ILE A 89 -11.86 6.69 -12.40
CA ILE A 89 -11.43 7.01 -13.76
C ILE A 89 -12.38 8.08 -14.29
N VAL A 90 -11.82 9.16 -14.83
CA VAL A 90 -12.59 10.29 -15.40
C VAL A 90 -12.56 10.28 -16.92
N GLU A 91 -11.49 9.75 -17.51
CA GLU A 91 -11.32 9.63 -18.95
C GLU A 91 -10.46 8.40 -19.25
N HIS A 92 -10.71 7.77 -20.39
CA HIS A 92 -9.87 6.71 -20.93
C HIS A 92 -9.94 6.71 -22.45
N LYS A 93 -8.92 6.12 -23.07
CA LYS A 93 -8.84 6.03 -24.51
C LYS A 93 -7.97 4.86 -24.95
N PHE A 94 -8.50 4.05 -25.86
CA PHE A 94 -7.69 3.14 -26.66
C PHE A 94 -6.79 3.89 -27.66
N ILE A 95 -5.49 3.59 -27.62
CA ILE A 95 -4.47 4.13 -28.52
C ILE A 95 -3.98 3.00 -29.43
N ASP A 96 -4.35 3.09 -30.72
CA ASP A 96 -3.95 2.15 -31.76
C ASP A 96 -2.54 2.45 -32.31
N GLU A 97 -1.54 2.28 -31.44
CA GLU A 97 -0.11 2.35 -31.79
C GLU A 97 0.53 0.95 -31.76
N LYS A 98 1.82 0.84 -32.05
CA LYS A 98 2.59 -0.38 -31.84
C LYS A 98 3.68 -0.13 -30.78
N PRO A 99 3.55 -0.68 -29.55
CA PRO A 99 2.45 -1.51 -29.05
C PRO A 99 1.15 -0.70 -28.79
N ALA A 100 -0.01 -1.35 -28.90
CA ALA A 100 -1.30 -0.72 -28.58
C ALA A 100 -1.44 -0.48 -27.07
N LYS A 101 -2.22 0.51 -26.66
CA LYS A 101 -2.30 0.92 -25.23
C LYS A 101 -3.71 1.37 -24.85
N ILE A 102 -4.03 1.28 -23.56
CA ILE A 102 -5.18 1.97 -22.96
C ILE A 102 -4.61 3.08 -22.09
N TRP A 103 -4.84 4.34 -22.49
CA TRP A 103 -4.53 5.50 -21.66
C TRP A 103 -5.70 5.81 -20.74
N PHE A 104 -5.43 6.32 -19.55
CA PHE A 104 -6.45 6.76 -18.61
C PHE A 104 -6.05 8.05 -17.88
N LYS A 105 -7.08 8.78 -17.44
CA LYS A 105 -7.01 9.85 -16.47
C LYS A 105 -7.86 9.47 -15.26
N GLY A 106 -7.25 9.47 -14.09
CA GLY A 106 -7.86 9.15 -12.82
C GLY A 106 -7.94 10.36 -11.89
N LEU A 107 -9.03 10.49 -11.15
CA LEU A 107 -9.15 11.39 -10.00
C LEU A 107 -8.92 10.58 -8.72
N ILE A 108 -7.93 10.96 -7.93
CA ILE A 108 -7.67 10.40 -6.61
C ILE A 108 -8.47 11.16 -5.57
N SER A 109 -9.17 10.43 -4.70
CA SER A 109 -9.99 10.99 -3.64
C SER A 109 -9.13 11.77 -2.65
N GLN A 110 -9.61 12.95 -2.25
CA GLN A 110 -9.00 13.73 -1.16
C GLN A 110 -9.03 12.98 0.18
N THR A 111 -9.94 12.02 0.34
CA THR A 111 -10.02 11.15 1.52
C THR A 111 -8.90 10.11 1.58
N ALA A 112 -8.05 9.99 0.55
CA ALA A 112 -6.93 9.06 0.47
C ALA A 112 -5.57 9.79 0.37
N PRO A 113 -5.20 10.69 1.31
CA PRO A 113 -4.01 11.54 1.20
C PRO A 113 -2.70 10.73 1.22
N LEU A 114 -2.66 9.62 1.97
CA LEU A 114 -1.50 8.74 2.02
C LEU A 114 -1.22 8.05 0.68
N VAL A 115 -2.28 7.73 -0.08
CA VAL A 115 -2.16 7.11 -1.40
C VAL A 115 -1.62 8.12 -2.39
N TRP A 116 -2.14 9.35 -2.37
CA TRP A 116 -1.63 10.45 -3.16
C TRP A 116 -0.15 10.72 -2.90
N GLN A 117 0.27 10.72 -1.62
CA GLN A 117 1.67 10.90 -1.27
C GLN A 117 2.56 9.80 -1.86
N LYS A 118 2.14 8.52 -1.77
CA LYS A 118 2.88 7.39 -2.36
C LYS A 118 3.02 7.47 -3.88
N ILE A 119 2.01 8.01 -4.57
CA ILE A 119 2.07 8.24 -6.02
C ILE A 119 3.12 9.31 -6.34
N LYS A 120 3.10 10.45 -5.65
CA LYS A 120 4.07 11.54 -5.86
C LYS A 120 5.51 11.10 -5.59
N GLU A 121 5.71 10.21 -4.62
CA GLU A 121 7.01 9.65 -4.28
C GLU A 121 7.46 8.54 -5.24
N GLY A 122 6.60 8.10 -6.17
CA GLY A 122 6.89 7.00 -7.10
C GLY A 122 6.89 5.61 -6.43
N VAL A 123 6.37 5.49 -5.21
CA VAL A 123 6.22 4.20 -4.51
C VAL A 123 5.06 3.39 -5.09
N LEU A 124 4.04 4.09 -5.60
CA LEU A 124 2.84 3.52 -6.19
C LEU A 124 2.67 4.07 -7.61
N ASP A 125 3.60 3.71 -8.50
CA ASP A 125 3.68 4.14 -9.89
C ASP A 125 3.09 3.11 -10.88
N GLY A 126 2.89 1.87 -10.44
CA GLY A 126 2.33 0.79 -11.25
C GLY A 126 0.80 0.82 -11.33
N VAL A 127 0.28 0.37 -12.47
CA VAL A 127 -1.16 0.17 -12.70
C VAL A 127 -1.42 -1.25 -13.14
N SER A 128 -2.48 -1.87 -12.64
CA SER A 128 -2.88 -3.21 -13.04
C SER A 128 -4.38 -3.26 -13.26
N ILE A 129 -4.80 -4.05 -14.24
CA ILE A 129 -6.18 -4.15 -14.67
C ILE A 129 -6.75 -5.49 -14.23
N GLY A 130 -7.85 -5.44 -13.48
CA GLY A 130 -8.59 -6.62 -13.08
C GLY A 130 -9.78 -6.82 -14.01
N GLY A 131 -10.07 -8.06 -14.37
CA GLY A 131 -11.13 -8.34 -15.35
C GLY A 131 -11.42 -9.82 -15.53
N SER A 132 -12.25 -10.11 -16.52
CA SER A 132 -12.60 -11.47 -16.93
C SER A 132 -12.05 -11.75 -18.32
N ILE A 133 -11.26 -12.80 -18.44
CA ILE A 133 -10.78 -13.28 -19.73
C ILE A 133 -11.92 -14.02 -20.41
N LEU A 134 -12.36 -13.55 -21.56
CA LEU A 134 -13.50 -14.12 -22.29
C LEU A 134 -13.06 -15.14 -23.35
N SER A 135 -11.87 -14.95 -23.92
CA SER A 135 -11.32 -15.84 -24.95
C SER A 135 -9.81 -15.85 -24.91
N ILE A 136 -9.24 -17.05 -25.00
CA ILE A 136 -7.81 -17.30 -25.06
C ILE A 136 -7.47 -18.22 -26.23
N GLU A 137 -6.24 -18.09 -26.69
CA GLU A 137 -5.61 -19.01 -27.63
C GLU A 137 -4.25 -19.43 -27.08
N GLN A 138 -3.98 -20.73 -27.02
CA GLN A 138 -2.67 -21.23 -26.63
C GLN A 138 -1.80 -21.39 -27.88
N THR A 139 -0.66 -20.71 -27.89
CA THR A 139 0.30 -20.79 -28.99
C THR A 139 1.66 -21.16 -28.44
N PHE A 140 2.35 -22.08 -29.12
CA PHE A 140 3.73 -22.40 -28.79
C PHE A 140 4.65 -21.31 -29.36
N ASP A 141 5.38 -20.61 -28.49
CA ASP A 141 6.39 -19.64 -28.91
C ASP A 141 7.68 -20.37 -29.25
N GLU A 142 8.07 -20.38 -30.53
CA GLU A 142 9.25 -21.09 -31.01
C GLU A 142 10.57 -20.52 -30.45
N LYS A 143 10.62 -19.22 -30.14
CA LYS A 143 11.80 -18.54 -29.62
C LYS A 143 12.01 -18.87 -28.16
N LEU A 144 10.94 -18.80 -27.37
CA LEU A 144 10.98 -19.07 -25.93
C LEU A 144 10.89 -20.57 -25.60
N LYS A 145 10.46 -21.40 -26.56
CA LYS A 145 10.23 -22.85 -26.38
C LYS A 145 9.22 -23.16 -25.27
N ILE A 146 8.26 -22.26 -25.06
CA ILE A 146 7.19 -22.40 -24.06
C ILE A 146 5.83 -22.19 -24.72
N TRP A 147 4.79 -22.71 -24.06
CA TRP A 147 3.40 -22.39 -24.41
C TRP A 147 3.04 -21.05 -23.81
N VAL A 148 2.61 -20.10 -24.66
CA VAL A 148 2.14 -18.78 -24.26
C VAL A 148 0.63 -18.72 -24.45
N THR A 149 -0.07 -18.17 -23.47
CA THR A 149 -1.52 -17.96 -23.55
C THR A 149 -1.80 -16.56 -24.08
N LYS A 150 -2.29 -16.46 -25.31
CA LYS A 150 -2.74 -15.20 -25.90
C LYS A 150 -4.16 -14.90 -25.44
N ILE A 151 -4.36 -13.72 -24.86
CA ILE A 151 -5.68 -13.21 -24.50
C ILE A 151 -6.25 -12.51 -25.71
N LEU A 152 -7.30 -13.05 -26.31
CA LEU A 152 -7.96 -12.49 -27.50
C LEU A 152 -9.11 -11.54 -27.14
N LYS A 153 -9.79 -11.81 -26.03
CA LYS A 153 -10.92 -11.01 -25.54
C LYS A 153 -10.84 -10.86 -24.03
N PHE A 154 -10.98 -9.62 -23.55
CA PHE A 154 -10.90 -9.30 -22.13
C PHE A 154 -11.98 -8.29 -21.75
N ALA A 155 -12.71 -8.57 -20.68
CA ALA A 155 -13.66 -7.65 -20.09
C ALA A 155 -13.03 -6.99 -18.85
N PHE A 156 -12.82 -5.69 -18.93
CA PHE A 156 -12.29 -4.86 -17.87
C PHE A 156 -13.30 -4.75 -16.72
N ARG A 157 -12.81 -4.81 -15.47
CA ARG A 157 -13.65 -4.71 -14.26
C ARG A 157 -13.17 -3.65 -13.30
N GLU A 158 -11.87 -3.47 -13.16
CA GLU A 158 -11.26 -2.57 -12.18
C GLU A 158 -9.87 -2.11 -12.63
N LEU A 159 -9.52 -0.89 -12.23
CA LEU A 159 -8.16 -0.37 -12.29
C LEU A 159 -7.59 -0.36 -10.88
N SER A 160 -6.44 -0.98 -10.69
CA SER A 160 -5.75 -1.03 -9.41
C SER A 160 -4.43 -0.30 -9.49
N LEU A 161 -4.12 0.48 -8.46
CA LEU A 161 -2.78 0.98 -8.21
C LEU A 161 -1.98 -0.09 -7.49
N VAL A 162 -0.78 -0.35 -7.98
CA VAL A 162 0.11 -1.42 -7.51
C VAL A 162 1.54 -0.90 -7.47
N VAL A 163 2.40 -1.60 -6.73
CA VAL A 163 3.83 -1.28 -6.70
C VAL A 163 4.55 -1.88 -7.91
N LEU A 164 4.17 -3.11 -8.29
CA LEU A 164 4.74 -3.81 -9.44
C LEU A 164 3.57 -4.32 -10.29
N PRO A 165 3.37 -3.76 -11.50
CA PRO A 165 2.32 -4.22 -12.40
C PRO A 165 2.74 -5.53 -13.09
N ALA A 166 1.77 -6.41 -13.35
CA ALA A 166 2.02 -7.61 -14.14
C ALA A 166 2.35 -7.28 -15.60
N ASN A 167 1.72 -6.21 -16.11
CA ASN A 167 2.07 -5.60 -17.38
C ASN A 167 3.06 -4.45 -17.13
N THR A 168 4.34 -4.65 -17.45
CA THR A 168 5.39 -3.64 -17.19
C THR A 168 5.20 -2.31 -17.92
N GLY A 169 4.37 -2.27 -18.98
CA GLY A 169 3.98 -1.05 -19.66
C GLY A 169 2.89 -0.25 -18.94
N ALA A 170 2.18 -0.85 -17.99
CA ALA A 170 1.07 -0.25 -17.27
C ALA A 170 1.55 0.55 -16.05
N LYS A 171 1.64 1.86 -16.21
CA LYS A 171 2.20 2.76 -15.20
C LYS A 171 1.58 4.16 -15.27
N ILE A 172 1.66 4.85 -14.14
CA ILE A 172 1.42 6.29 -14.04
C ILE A 172 2.59 6.99 -14.74
N THR A 173 2.27 7.90 -15.65
CA THR A 173 3.25 8.71 -16.38
C THR A 173 3.30 10.14 -15.86
N ASP A 174 2.18 10.66 -15.35
CA ASP A 174 2.09 12.02 -14.85
C ASP A 174 1.06 12.15 -13.72
N TRP A 175 1.21 13.19 -12.91
CA TRP A 175 0.26 13.56 -11.88
C TRP A 175 0.13 15.08 -11.80
N SER A 176 -1.07 15.58 -11.54
CA SER A 176 -1.33 17.02 -11.48
C SER A 176 -2.33 17.38 -10.38
N ILE A 177 -2.23 18.64 -9.93
CA ILE A 177 -3.16 19.22 -8.96
C ILE A 177 -3.89 20.37 -9.64
N THR A 178 -5.20 20.23 -9.82
CA THR A 178 -6.03 21.30 -10.38
C THR A 178 -6.76 21.99 -9.24
N LYS A 179 -6.47 23.27 -9.02
CA LYS A 179 -7.27 24.12 -8.14
C LYS A 179 -8.58 24.42 -8.86
N SER A 180 -9.66 23.81 -8.41
CA SER A 180 -10.96 24.01 -9.01
C SER A 180 -11.40 25.48 -8.79
N LEU A 181 -11.45 26.24 -9.88
CA LEU A 181 -11.83 27.66 -9.93
C LEU A 181 -13.36 27.85 -9.95
N THR A 182 -14.09 26.83 -9.48
CA THR A 182 -15.48 26.57 -9.85
C THR A 182 -16.45 27.62 -9.31
N LYS A 183 -16.16 28.24 -8.16
CA LYS A 183 -16.99 29.32 -7.62
C LYS A 183 -16.69 30.71 -8.19
N ALA A 184 -15.49 30.95 -8.72
CA ALA A 184 -15.14 32.25 -9.27
C ALA A 184 -15.81 32.50 -10.62
N LEU A 185 -15.96 31.46 -11.45
CA LEU A 185 -16.68 31.57 -12.73
C LEU A 185 -18.20 31.62 -12.56
N GLU A 186 -18.80 30.85 -11.63
CA GLU A 186 -20.24 30.91 -11.38
C GLU A 186 -20.70 32.29 -10.85
N ASN A 187 -19.85 32.98 -10.08
CA ASN A 187 -20.10 34.36 -9.65
C ASN A 187 -19.89 35.39 -10.78
N TYR A 188 -19.02 35.09 -11.76
CA TYR A 188 -18.82 35.93 -12.94
C TYR A 188 -19.98 35.80 -13.93
N GLU A 189 -20.58 34.62 -14.06
CA GLU A 189 -21.74 34.37 -14.93
C GLU A 189 -23.08 34.82 -14.32
N ARG A 190 -23.20 34.90 -12.98
CA ARG A 190 -24.38 35.50 -12.30
C ARG A 190 -24.26 37.01 -12.05
N GLY A 191 -23.12 37.62 -12.37
CA GLY A 191 -22.78 39.01 -12.03
C GLY A 191 -22.52 39.91 -13.23
N GLY A 192 -23.17 39.67 -14.37
CA GLY A 192 -23.15 40.61 -15.49
C GLY A 192 -24.11 41.78 -15.27
N ASP A 193 -23.76 42.68 -14.35
CA ASP A 193 -24.11 44.12 -14.38
C ASP A 193 -23.73 44.76 -13.03
N ASN A 194 -22.50 45.25 -12.92
CA ASN A 194 -22.27 46.63 -12.45
C ASN A 194 -20.78 47.01 -12.56
N LYS A 195 -20.55 47.92 -13.50
CA LYS A 195 -19.60 49.04 -13.51
C LYS A 195 -18.19 48.79 -12.98
N MET A 196 -17.26 48.79 -13.93
CA MET A 196 -15.99 49.51 -13.83
C MET A 196 -16.18 50.84 -13.10
N GLU A 197 -15.45 51.05 -12.01
CA GLU A 197 -14.88 52.36 -11.69
C GLU A 197 -13.54 52.14 -10.96
N GLU A 198 -12.57 52.92 -11.40
CA GLU A 198 -11.17 52.92 -11.03
C GLU A 198 -10.92 53.02 -9.51
N ASN A 199 -9.84 52.40 -9.04
CA ASN A 199 -8.84 53.19 -8.33
C ASN A 199 -7.47 52.51 -8.31
N GLU A 200 -6.50 53.28 -8.83
CA GLU A 200 -5.07 53.12 -8.60
C GLU A 200 -4.70 53.36 -7.13
N LYS A 201 -3.53 52.83 -6.75
CA LYS A 201 -2.77 52.97 -5.48
C LYS A 201 -3.24 52.00 -4.39
N THR A 202 -2.36 51.21 -3.76
CA THR A 202 -1.08 51.64 -3.19
C THR A 202 -0.16 50.43 -2.98
N GLU A 203 1.13 50.64 -3.23
CA GLU A 203 2.24 49.69 -3.26
C GLU A 203 2.90 49.45 -1.87
N GLU A 204 2.15 49.55 -0.76
CA GLU A 204 2.73 49.68 0.60
C GLU A 204 2.45 48.52 1.58
N ASN A 205 2.09 47.32 1.14
CA ASN A 205 1.83 46.17 2.04
C ASN A 205 2.81 45.00 1.89
N LYS A 206 4.10 45.28 1.63
CA LYS A 206 5.14 44.25 1.48
C LYS A 206 6.07 44.05 2.68
N GLU A 207 5.88 44.76 3.79
CA GLU A 207 6.76 44.64 4.97
C GLU A 207 6.10 44.08 6.25
N GLU A 208 4.77 43.97 6.34
CA GLU A 208 4.14 43.36 7.53
C GLU A 208 4.08 41.82 7.51
N ASN A 209 4.34 41.18 6.36
CA ASN A 209 4.20 39.72 6.22
C ASN A 209 5.48 38.92 6.51
N MET A 210 6.49 39.54 7.16
CA MET A 210 7.77 38.90 7.50
C MET A 210 8.02 38.77 9.02
N GLU A 211 7.12 39.29 9.86
CA GLU A 211 7.19 39.11 11.33
C GLU A 211 6.24 38.03 11.86
N GLU A 212 5.10 37.74 11.21
CA GLU A 212 4.21 36.64 11.64
C GLU A 212 4.81 35.24 11.38
N GLU A 213 5.69 35.08 10.39
CA GLU A 213 6.34 33.79 10.09
C GLU A 213 7.47 33.39 11.09
N LYS A 214 7.80 34.27 12.05
CA LYS A 214 8.80 33.98 13.11
C LYS A 214 8.20 33.65 14.47
N GLU A 215 6.91 33.91 14.71
CA GLU A 215 6.25 33.53 15.98
C GLU A 215 5.63 32.12 15.92
N GLU A 216 5.12 31.65 14.78
CA GLU A 216 4.59 30.28 14.64
C GLU A 216 5.65 29.16 14.76
N LYS A 217 6.94 29.49 14.66
CA LYS A 217 8.03 28.51 14.86
C LYS A 217 8.47 28.35 16.32
N LYS A 218 7.87 29.08 17.27
CA LYS A 218 8.19 28.95 18.71
C LYS A 218 7.14 28.18 19.51
N GLU A 219 5.87 28.20 19.13
CA GLU A 219 4.82 27.44 19.85
C GLU A 219 4.84 25.94 19.54
N ASN A 220 5.28 25.54 18.34
CA ASN A 220 5.28 24.12 17.94
C ASN A 220 6.43 23.27 18.55
N LYS A 221 7.17 23.82 19.53
CA LYS A 221 8.23 23.11 20.27
C LYS A 221 7.92 22.89 21.75
N GLU A 222 6.84 23.45 22.30
CA GLU A 222 6.44 23.22 23.70
C GLU A 222 5.32 22.18 23.85
N GLU A 223 4.48 21.93 22.84
CA GLU A 223 3.42 20.90 22.91
C GLU A 223 3.88 19.44 22.76
N GLN A 224 5.16 19.19 22.43
CA GLN A 224 5.71 17.82 22.33
C GLN A 224 6.50 17.37 23.58
N ALA A 225 6.47 18.15 24.67
CA ALA A 225 7.16 17.81 25.92
C ALA A 225 6.23 17.32 27.05
N GLU A 226 4.91 17.56 27.00
CA GLU A 226 4.01 17.27 28.14
C GLU A 226 3.27 15.92 28.07
N ASN A 227 3.30 15.19 26.96
CA ASN A 227 2.51 13.95 26.81
C ASN A 227 3.28 12.65 27.17
N LYS A 228 4.17 12.70 28.18
CA LYS A 228 4.97 11.53 28.60
C LYS A 228 5.04 11.25 30.10
N GLU A 229 4.19 11.86 30.91
CA GLU A 229 4.09 11.58 32.35
C GLU A 229 2.64 11.44 32.82
N GLU A 230 1.90 10.45 32.30
CA GLU A 230 0.67 10.00 32.97
C GLU A 230 0.33 8.56 32.58
N ASN A 231 1.11 7.60 33.08
CA ASN A 231 0.65 6.21 33.20
C ASN A 231 1.58 5.39 34.10
N THR A 232 1.53 5.66 35.41
CA THR A 232 1.93 4.69 36.44
C THR A 232 1.38 5.15 37.78
N GLU A 233 0.21 4.66 38.17
CA GLU A 233 -0.18 4.36 39.56
C GLU A 233 -1.65 3.96 39.56
N GLU A 234 -1.94 2.67 39.75
CA GLU A 234 -3.07 2.18 40.57
C GLU A 234 -3.19 0.65 40.46
N GLU A 235 -2.48 -0.06 41.34
CA GLU A 235 -2.89 -1.41 41.78
C GLU A 235 -2.56 -1.55 43.26
N LYS A 236 -3.61 -1.46 44.11
CA LYS A 236 -3.78 -2.24 45.35
C LYS A 236 -5.07 -1.82 46.06
N LYS A 237 -6.03 -2.73 46.14
CA LYS A 237 -6.74 -3.06 47.39
C LYS A 237 -7.56 -4.34 47.23
N GLU A 238 -7.22 -5.31 48.08
CA GLU A 238 -7.98 -6.50 48.41
C GLU A 238 -9.26 -6.13 49.17
N GLY A 239 -10.31 -6.93 49.00
CA GLY A 239 -11.51 -6.93 49.81
C GLY A 239 -12.28 -8.23 49.62
N ASP A 240 -12.22 -9.08 50.65
CA ASP A 240 -13.02 -10.30 50.79
C ASP A 240 -14.52 -10.01 50.75
N GLN A 241 -15.29 -10.78 49.98
CA GLN A 241 -16.69 -11.04 50.27
C GLN A 241 -17.16 -12.39 49.69
N GLU A 242 -17.45 -13.34 50.58
CA GLU A 242 -18.19 -14.56 50.31
C GLU A 242 -19.67 -14.23 49.99
N GLY A 243 -20.23 -14.83 48.93
CA GLY A 243 -21.67 -14.78 48.69
C GLY A 243 -22.13 -15.15 47.27
N SER A 244 -22.31 -16.46 47.05
CA SER A 244 -23.32 -17.12 46.19
C SER A 244 -23.79 -16.51 44.85
N GLY A 245 -23.67 -17.31 43.77
CA GLY A 245 -24.80 -17.57 42.87
C GLY A 245 -24.62 -17.23 41.38
N GLU A 246 -24.07 -18.18 40.62
CA GLU A 246 -24.41 -18.46 39.20
C GLU A 246 -24.56 -17.30 38.18
N GLU A 247 -23.61 -16.36 38.08
CA GLU A 247 -23.46 -15.49 36.87
C GLU A 247 -21.99 -15.27 36.42
N ASP A 248 -21.02 -16.05 36.92
CA ASP A 248 -19.58 -15.76 36.81
C ASP A 248 -18.79 -16.50 35.69
N ALA A 249 -19.46 -17.13 34.73
CA ALA A 249 -18.76 -17.84 33.64
C ALA A 249 -18.34 -16.92 32.47
N GLU A 250 -19.09 -15.85 32.19
CA GLU A 250 -18.90 -15.04 30.97
C GLU A 250 -17.88 -13.90 31.15
N ASN A 251 -17.59 -13.47 32.39
CA ASN A 251 -16.58 -12.45 32.67
C ASN A 251 -15.15 -13.01 32.76
N LYS A 252 -14.96 -14.26 33.20
CA LYS A 252 -13.62 -14.88 33.24
C LYS A 252 -13.01 -15.13 31.86
N GLU A 253 -13.83 -15.32 30.82
CA GLU A 253 -13.34 -15.56 29.47
C GLU A 253 -12.78 -14.27 28.84
N LYS A 254 -13.38 -13.11 29.13
CA LYS A 254 -12.92 -11.79 28.65
C LYS A 254 -11.61 -11.33 29.29
N ASP A 255 -11.37 -11.69 30.55
CA ASP A 255 -10.11 -11.32 31.22
C ASP A 255 -8.94 -12.21 30.78
N ILE A 256 -9.20 -13.48 30.43
CA ILE A 256 -8.19 -14.38 29.84
C ILE A 256 -7.81 -13.91 28.42
N GLU A 257 -8.78 -13.44 27.62
CA GLU A 257 -8.54 -12.96 26.27
C GLU A 257 -7.69 -11.67 26.25
N LYS A 258 -7.99 -10.71 27.14
CA LYS A 258 -7.20 -9.47 27.30
C LYS A 258 -5.77 -9.76 27.76
N ALA A 259 -5.57 -10.69 28.71
CA ALA A 259 -4.24 -11.08 29.17
C ALA A 259 -3.43 -11.79 28.06
N ALA A 260 -4.07 -12.61 27.22
CA ALA A 260 -3.43 -13.27 26.08
C ALA A 260 -3.05 -12.26 24.98
N GLU A 261 -3.86 -11.23 24.75
CA GLU A 261 -3.58 -10.18 23.77
C GLU A 261 -2.45 -9.24 24.22
N GLN A 262 -2.41 -8.88 25.50
CA GLN A 262 -1.29 -8.12 26.08
C GLN A 262 0.02 -8.91 26.01
N LYS A 263 -0.01 -10.22 26.30
CA LYS A 263 1.18 -11.08 26.18
C LYS A 263 1.70 -11.16 24.73
N LYS A 264 0.80 -11.28 23.74
CA LYS A 264 1.18 -11.24 22.31
C LYS A 264 1.81 -9.90 21.90
N LYS A 265 1.32 -8.76 22.43
CA LYS A 265 1.90 -7.43 22.15
C LYS A 265 3.30 -7.28 22.75
N VAL A 266 3.53 -7.81 23.95
CA VAL A 266 4.86 -7.81 24.61
C VAL A 266 5.85 -8.66 23.81
N ASP A 267 5.44 -9.84 23.33
CA ASP A 267 6.29 -10.73 22.54
C ASP A 267 6.68 -10.13 21.17
N MET A 268 5.76 -9.40 20.52
CA MET A 268 6.03 -8.71 19.24
C MET A 268 7.03 -7.56 19.40
N LYS A 269 6.96 -6.81 20.51
CA LYS A 269 7.91 -5.72 20.77
C LYS A 269 9.33 -6.24 20.98
N ALA A 270 9.49 -7.32 21.75
CA ALA A 270 10.79 -7.96 21.94
C ALA A 270 11.37 -8.53 20.63
N LEU A 271 10.50 -9.04 19.75
CA LEU A 271 10.91 -9.53 18.43
C LEU A 271 11.36 -8.39 17.51
N ALA A 272 10.66 -7.25 17.54
CA ALA A 272 11.05 -6.05 16.79
C ALA A 272 12.40 -5.47 17.25
N GLU A 273 12.66 -5.45 18.57
CA GLU A 273 13.95 -5.00 19.13
C GLU A 273 15.11 -5.91 18.67
N LYS A 274 14.92 -7.24 18.70
CA LYS A 274 15.91 -8.20 18.18
C LYS A 274 16.16 -8.02 16.68
N LEU A 275 15.11 -7.78 15.89
CA LEU A 275 15.25 -7.53 14.46
C LEU A 275 16.08 -6.26 14.18
N ASN A 276 15.85 -5.19 14.95
CA ASN A 276 16.62 -3.95 14.83
C ASN A 276 18.09 -4.13 15.22
N GLN A 277 18.39 -4.94 16.24
CA GLN A 277 19.76 -5.32 16.59
C GLN A 277 20.46 -6.09 15.46
N LEU A 278 19.70 -6.94 14.75
CA LEU A 278 20.25 -7.69 13.63
C LEU A 278 20.54 -6.78 12.43
N ILE A 279 19.63 -5.85 12.13
CA ILE A 279 19.82 -4.85 11.07
C ILE A 279 21.06 -3.99 11.36
N SER A 280 21.26 -3.55 12.61
CA SER A 280 22.44 -2.75 12.97
C SER A 280 23.75 -3.55 12.89
N ALA A 281 23.74 -4.83 13.26
CA ALA A 281 24.88 -5.72 13.08
C ALA A 281 25.25 -5.88 11.59
N ILE A 282 24.26 -6.09 10.72
CA ILE A 282 24.47 -6.19 9.27
C ILE A 282 25.03 -4.87 8.71
N GLN A 283 24.50 -3.72 9.13
CA GLN A 283 24.99 -2.41 8.70
C GLN A 283 26.45 -2.15 9.12
N SER A 284 26.85 -2.60 10.31
CA SER A 284 28.23 -2.51 10.78
C SER A 284 29.19 -3.34 9.92
N ILE A 285 28.78 -4.57 9.55
CA ILE A 285 29.55 -5.45 8.66
C ILE A 285 29.71 -4.80 7.28
N VAL A 286 28.61 -4.30 6.69
CA VAL A 286 28.64 -3.61 5.38
C VAL A 286 29.54 -2.37 5.42
N SER A 287 29.53 -1.61 6.51
CA SER A 287 30.37 -0.43 6.69
C SER A 287 31.86 -0.78 6.78
N SER A 288 32.18 -1.89 7.45
CA SER A 288 33.55 -2.37 7.60
C SER A 288 34.11 -2.86 6.25
N LEU A 289 33.29 -3.62 5.50
CA LEU A 289 33.63 -4.07 4.14
C LEU A 289 33.82 -2.90 3.16
N SER A 290 32.99 -1.86 3.27
CA SER A 290 33.11 -0.67 2.41
C SER A 290 34.44 0.05 2.64
N LYS A 291 34.93 0.09 3.89
CA LYS A 291 36.24 0.67 4.20
C LYS A 291 37.39 -0.18 3.66
N GLU A 292 37.34 -1.50 3.81
CA GLU A 292 38.36 -2.39 3.24
C GLU A 292 38.48 -2.22 1.72
N VAL A 293 37.34 -2.09 1.01
CA VAL A 293 37.33 -1.83 -0.45
C VAL A 293 37.93 -0.46 -0.78
N GLU A 294 37.69 0.57 0.03
CA GLU A 294 38.33 1.88 -0.16
C GLU A 294 39.83 1.86 0.10
N ASP A 295 40.29 1.12 1.11
CA ASP A 295 41.69 1.04 1.47
C ASP A 295 42.50 0.30 0.38
N VAL A 296 41.94 -0.76 -0.21
CA VAL A 296 42.52 -1.44 -1.38
C VAL A 296 42.66 -0.48 -2.57
N LYS A 297 41.61 0.32 -2.85
CA LYS A 297 41.65 1.33 -3.92
C LYS A 297 42.70 2.42 -3.67
N LYS A 298 42.94 2.80 -2.40
CA LYS A 298 43.92 3.84 -2.04
C LYS A 298 45.37 3.34 -2.13
N SER A 299 45.64 2.06 -1.85
CA SER A 299 46.99 1.51 -1.98
C SER A 299 47.49 1.40 -3.43
N GLU A 300 46.58 1.28 -4.40
CA GLU A 300 46.94 0.99 -5.80
C GLU A 300 46.99 2.22 -6.71
N ASN A 301 46.57 3.39 -6.22
CA ASN A 301 46.71 4.68 -6.93
C ASN A 301 48.18 5.16 -7.05
N THR A 302 49.15 4.26 -6.84
CA THR A 302 50.58 4.49 -6.94
C THR A 302 51.21 3.81 -8.17
N GLU A 303 50.53 2.89 -8.87
CA GLU A 303 51.03 2.27 -10.11
C GLU A 303 49.91 2.07 -11.15
N GLU A 304 50.01 2.78 -12.27
CA GLU A 304 48.90 3.15 -13.17
C GLU A 304 48.44 2.07 -14.18
N ASN A 305 48.63 0.76 -13.96
CA ASN A 305 48.49 -0.22 -15.06
C ASN A 305 47.60 -1.48 -14.91
N ASN A 306 46.94 -1.81 -13.79
CA ASN A 306 46.22 -3.11 -13.66
C ASN A 306 44.72 -3.03 -13.26
N ASN A 307 43.91 -2.23 -13.96
CA ASN A 307 42.47 -2.09 -13.64
C ASN A 307 41.62 -3.39 -13.80
N GLU A 308 42.03 -4.32 -14.68
CA GLU A 308 41.26 -5.55 -14.98
C GLU A 308 41.48 -6.65 -13.93
N GLU A 309 42.67 -6.71 -13.33
CA GLU A 309 43.00 -7.65 -12.25
C GLU A 309 42.21 -7.32 -10.97
N ILE A 310 42.07 -6.02 -10.69
CA ILE A 310 41.30 -5.47 -9.55
C ILE A 310 39.80 -5.79 -9.67
N GLU A 311 39.22 -5.65 -10.85
CA GLU A 311 37.82 -6.03 -11.05
C GLU A 311 37.58 -7.53 -10.78
N ASN A 312 38.56 -8.37 -11.09
CA ASN A 312 38.47 -9.80 -10.86
C ASN A 312 38.63 -10.15 -9.37
N GLU A 313 39.56 -9.50 -8.65
CA GLU A 313 39.67 -9.66 -7.20
C GLU A 313 38.42 -9.18 -6.46
N ILE A 314 37.85 -8.03 -6.83
CA ILE A 314 36.59 -7.53 -6.25
C ILE A 314 35.44 -8.50 -6.54
N LYS A 315 35.38 -9.09 -7.74
CA LYS A 315 34.37 -10.11 -8.08
C LYS A 315 34.58 -11.38 -7.26
N GLU A 316 35.82 -11.79 -7.01
CA GLU A 316 36.12 -12.99 -6.23
C GLU A 316 35.82 -12.80 -4.74
N ILE A 317 36.15 -11.64 -4.17
CA ILE A 317 35.80 -11.25 -2.79
C ILE A 317 34.28 -11.20 -2.62
N LYS A 318 33.53 -10.61 -3.57
CA LYS A 318 32.05 -10.63 -3.54
C LYS A 318 31.50 -12.06 -3.59
N LYS A 319 32.11 -12.94 -4.39
CA LYS A 319 31.67 -14.32 -4.57
C LYS A 319 31.95 -15.19 -3.35
N SER A 320 33.06 -14.97 -2.64
CA SER A 320 33.40 -15.67 -1.40
C SER A 320 32.53 -15.22 -0.21
N LEU A 321 32.20 -13.92 -0.16
CA LEU A 321 31.35 -13.34 0.89
C LEU A 321 29.86 -13.73 0.76
N LEU A 322 29.36 -13.92 -0.47
CA LEU A 322 28.00 -14.40 -0.76
C LEU A 322 27.94 -15.93 -0.89
N THR A 323 28.87 -16.66 -0.27
CA THR A 323 28.76 -18.11 -0.24
C THR A 323 27.47 -18.51 0.44
N LYS A 324 26.76 -19.45 -0.19
CA LYS A 324 25.52 -20.02 0.31
C LYS A 324 25.66 -20.47 1.76
N GLU A 325 26.85 -20.93 2.15
CA GLU A 325 27.20 -21.37 3.50
C GLU A 325 27.19 -20.22 4.52
N SER A 326 27.79 -19.06 4.22
CA SER A 326 27.75 -17.87 5.09
C SER A 326 26.32 -17.37 5.31
N ILE A 327 25.50 -17.34 4.24
CA ILE A 327 24.09 -16.97 4.35
C ILE A 327 23.31 -18.01 5.17
N THR A 328 23.59 -19.30 4.94
CA THR A 328 22.91 -20.38 5.68
C THR A 328 23.27 -20.35 7.16
N ASN A 329 24.52 -20.05 7.52
CA ASN A 329 24.95 -19.93 8.90
C ASN A 329 24.28 -18.73 9.58
N ILE A 330 24.24 -17.57 8.93
CA ILE A 330 23.51 -16.39 9.44
C ILE A 330 22.03 -16.70 9.64
N VAL A 331 21.37 -17.32 8.65
CA VAL A 331 19.96 -17.71 8.75
C VAL A 331 19.74 -18.75 9.87
N THR A 332 20.66 -19.70 10.04
CA THR A 332 20.55 -20.73 11.08
C THR A 332 20.74 -20.13 12.48
N GLU A 333 21.68 -19.20 12.65
CA GLU A 333 21.91 -18.47 13.89
C GLU A 333 20.70 -17.59 14.24
N VAL A 334 20.11 -16.89 13.25
CA VAL A 334 18.85 -16.14 13.40
C VAL A 334 17.73 -17.05 13.88
N LEU A 335 17.52 -18.18 13.20
CA LEU A 335 16.44 -19.13 13.53
C LEU A 335 16.63 -19.76 14.91
N SER A 336 17.87 -19.97 15.36
CA SER A 336 18.17 -20.52 16.69
C SER A 336 17.93 -19.54 17.84
N ASN A 337 17.93 -18.23 17.56
CA ASN A 337 17.73 -17.16 18.54
C ASN A 337 16.27 -16.68 18.66
N ILE A 338 15.39 -17.20 17.80
CA ILE A 338 13.94 -17.04 17.94
C ILE A 338 13.51 -17.96 19.11
N PRO A 339 12.93 -17.43 20.19
CA PRO A 339 12.44 -18.25 21.31
C PRO A 339 11.49 -19.33 20.77
N ASP A 340 11.64 -20.55 21.26
CA ASP A 340 10.83 -21.73 20.92
C ASP A 340 9.33 -21.33 20.85
N ILE A 341 8.81 -21.07 19.65
CA ILE A 341 7.35 -21.06 19.39
C ILE A 341 6.93 -22.54 19.37
N LYS A 342 7.10 -23.23 20.50
CA LYS A 342 6.63 -24.59 20.69
C LYS A 342 5.28 -24.56 21.38
N LYS A 343 4.36 -25.28 20.72
CA LYS A 343 2.99 -25.63 21.11
C LYS A 343 1.95 -24.54 20.91
N THR A 344 1.41 -24.48 19.70
CA THR A 344 -0.05 -24.57 19.53
C THR A 344 -0.42 -25.01 18.12
N ARG A 345 -1.38 -25.94 18.05
CA ARG A 345 -2.09 -26.44 16.85
C ARG A 345 -1.32 -27.35 15.88
N LEU A 346 -1.04 -28.56 16.36
CA LEU A 346 -1.20 -29.80 15.58
C LEU A 346 -1.75 -30.86 16.55
N VAL A 347 -2.96 -30.62 17.07
CA VAL A 347 -3.77 -31.58 17.85
C VAL A 347 -5.24 -31.53 17.39
N ALA A 348 -5.49 -31.16 16.13
CA ALA A 348 -6.86 -30.93 15.65
C ALA A 348 -7.47 -32.09 14.83
N SER A 349 -6.74 -33.14 14.48
CA SER A 349 -7.36 -34.34 13.89
C SER A 349 -7.33 -35.57 14.80
N GLY A 350 -6.29 -35.75 15.63
CA GLY A 350 -6.16 -36.96 16.46
C GLY A 350 -6.21 -38.27 15.66
N SER A 351 -6.11 -38.19 14.34
CA SER A 351 -6.25 -39.31 13.42
C SER A 351 -4.89 -39.62 12.82
N ASP A 352 -4.57 -40.91 12.81
CA ASP A 352 -3.42 -41.46 12.10
C ASP A 352 -3.74 -41.67 10.60
N ASP A 353 -4.85 -41.11 10.12
CA ASP A 353 -5.30 -41.23 8.74
C ASP A 353 -4.58 -40.21 7.86
N GLU A 354 -3.71 -40.73 6.98
CA GLU A 354 -2.89 -39.97 6.05
C GLU A 354 -3.75 -39.06 5.14
N GLU A 355 -4.98 -39.47 4.82
CA GLU A 355 -5.88 -38.72 3.94
C GLU A 355 -6.49 -37.48 4.64
N GLU A 356 -6.74 -37.56 5.96
CA GLU A 356 -7.20 -36.42 6.75
C GLU A 356 -6.07 -35.42 7.01
N ILE A 357 -4.84 -35.90 7.21
CA ILE A 357 -3.66 -35.05 7.35
C ILE A 357 -3.42 -34.26 6.05
N LEU A 358 -3.57 -34.90 4.89
CA LEU A 358 -3.42 -34.25 3.60
C LEU A 358 -4.50 -33.18 3.37
N LYS A 359 -5.76 -33.48 3.70
CA LYS A 359 -6.86 -32.51 3.63
C LYS A 359 -6.63 -31.30 4.54
N ALA A 360 -6.19 -31.54 5.79
CA ALA A 360 -5.84 -30.47 6.73
C ALA A 360 -4.67 -29.62 6.23
N PHE A 361 -3.65 -30.24 5.63
CA PHE A 361 -2.53 -29.52 5.03
C PHE A 361 -2.95 -28.63 3.85
N HIS A 362 -3.82 -29.14 2.98
CA HIS A 362 -4.33 -28.36 1.83
C HIS A 362 -5.26 -27.21 2.23
N ALA A 363 -5.91 -27.30 3.40
CA ALA A 363 -6.74 -26.24 3.95
C ALA A 363 -5.92 -25.05 4.53
N LEU A 364 -4.60 -25.19 4.69
CA LEU A 364 -3.76 -24.11 5.21
C LEU A 364 -3.54 -22.98 4.17
N PRO A 365 -3.44 -21.71 4.61
CA PRO A 365 -2.96 -20.61 3.77
C PRO A 365 -1.59 -20.90 3.13
N ALA A 366 -1.29 -20.32 1.97
CA ALA A 366 -0.10 -20.65 1.18
C ALA A 366 1.22 -20.50 1.97
N GLY A 367 1.33 -19.47 2.81
CA GLY A 367 2.51 -19.27 3.67
C GLY A 367 2.70 -20.36 4.73
N GLU A 368 1.61 -20.87 5.30
CA GLU A 368 1.64 -21.93 6.32
C GLU A 368 1.92 -23.31 5.71
N ARG A 369 1.46 -23.56 4.48
CA ARG A 369 1.85 -24.75 3.71
C ARG A 369 3.34 -24.79 3.46
N LEU A 370 3.94 -23.65 3.10
CA LEU A 370 5.36 -23.55 2.81
C LEU A 370 6.21 -23.83 4.06
N ARG A 371 5.80 -23.25 5.20
CA ARG A 371 6.45 -23.47 6.50
C ARG A 371 6.36 -24.92 6.95
N THR A 372 5.17 -25.52 6.90
CA THR A 372 4.94 -26.92 7.28
C THR A 372 5.75 -27.88 6.39
N LYS A 373 5.84 -27.60 5.08
CA LYS A 373 6.67 -28.39 4.14
C LYS A 373 8.16 -28.32 4.49
N LEU A 374 8.64 -27.15 4.90
CA LEU A 374 10.04 -26.95 5.32
C LEU A 374 10.35 -27.69 6.62
N GLU A 375 9.44 -27.64 7.61
CA GLU A 375 9.57 -28.37 8.88
C GLU A 375 9.60 -29.89 8.68
N LEU A 376 8.78 -30.43 7.78
CA LEU A 376 8.79 -31.87 7.43
C LEU A 376 10.10 -32.28 6.74
N GLN A 377 10.63 -31.44 5.84
CA GLN A 377 11.92 -31.69 5.19
C GLN A 377 13.10 -31.63 6.16
N LEU A 378 13.01 -30.80 7.21
CA LEU A 378 14.04 -30.72 8.25
C LEU A 378 13.99 -31.92 9.22
N LYS A 379 12.79 -32.46 9.49
CA LYS A 379 12.63 -33.67 10.31
C LYS A 379 13.11 -34.95 9.63
N THR A 380 12.97 -35.05 8.31
CA THR A 380 13.39 -36.25 7.54
C THR A 380 14.89 -36.28 7.23
N LYS A 381 15.62 -35.19 7.49
CA LYS A 381 17.08 -35.10 7.34
C LYS A 381 17.87 -35.36 8.63
N LYS A 382 17.18 -35.60 9.76
CA LYS A 382 17.75 -36.19 10.97
C LYS A 382 17.43 -37.67 10.99
#